data_AF-A0A6P3QNG8-F1
#
_entry.id   AF-A0A6P3QNG8-F1
#
_cell.length_a   1.000
_cell.length_b   1.000
_cell.length_c   1.000
_cell.angle_alpha   90.00
_cell.angle_beta   90.00
_cell.angle_gamma   90.00
#
_symmetry.space_group_name_H-M   'P 1'
#
loop_
_entity.id
_entity.type
_entity.pdbx_description
1 polymer ?
#
loop_
_entity_poly.entity_id
_entity_poly.type
_entity_poly.pdbx_seq_one_letter_code
_entity_poly.pdbx_strand_id
1 'polypeptide(L)'
;MEGGERPEPHEGFFADGHLVLWTLCSVLLPVFITFWCSLQRSRRQLHRKDIFRKSKHGWRDTDLFSHPTYCCVCAQHILQGAFCDCCGLRVDEGCLKKADKRFQCKEIMLKNDGRALDAMPHHWIRGNVPLCSYCVVCKQQCGSQPKLCDYRCVWCQKTVHDECMKNSLKNEKCDFGEFKSLIIPPSYLTSINQMRKDKKTDYAVLASELGKQWTPLIILANSRSGTNMGEGLLGEFRILLNPVQRWKVQVTNKGYYNLRKPKEFTMNNYFSVGPDALMALNFHAHREKAPSLFSSRILNKAVYLFYGTKDCLVQECKDLNKKVELELDGERVELPDLEGIIVLNIGSWGGGCRLWEGMGDETYPLARHDDGLLEVVGVYGSFHCAQIQVKLANPFRIGQAHTVRLILKCSMMPMQVDGEPWAQGPCTVTITHKTHALMLYFSGEQTDDDISSTSDQEDIKETE
;
A
#
# COMPACT_ATOMS: atom_id res chain seq x y z
N MET A 1 -43.34 -84.67 -21.10
CA MET A 1 -43.42 -83.28 -20.62
C MET A 1 -42.00 -82.88 -20.20
N GLU A 2 -41.03 -82.98 -21.11
CA GLU A 2 -40.66 -81.93 -22.08
C GLU A 2 -40.49 -80.57 -21.41
N GLY A 3 -39.22 -80.23 -21.18
CA GLY A 3 -38.78 -78.88 -20.85
C GLY A 3 -38.77 -77.99 -22.09
N GLY A 4 -38.90 -76.70 -21.85
CA GLY A 4 -38.74 -75.65 -22.83
C GLY A 4 -38.30 -74.38 -22.11
N GLU A 5 -37.00 -74.09 -22.19
CA GLU A 5 -36.39 -72.81 -21.85
C GLU A 5 -37.05 -71.68 -22.68
N ARG A 6 -37.18 -70.49 -22.08
CA ARG A 6 -37.57 -69.26 -22.79
C ARG A 6 -36.49 -68.20 -22.51
N PRO A 7 -35.97 -67.49 -23.54
CA PRO A 7 -34.77 -66.69 -23.43
C PRO A 7 -35.03 -65.28 -22.86
N GLU A 8 -34.06 -64.77 -22.10
CA GLU A 8 -33.94 -63.35 -21.70
C GLU A 8 -33.57 -62.48 -22.91
N PRO A 9 -34.27 -61.36 -23.19
CA PRO A 9 -33.77 -60.38 -24.14
C PRO A 9 -32.86 -59.35 -23.46
N HIS A 10 -31.67 -59.24 -24.03
CA HIS A 10 -30.67 -58.20 -23.80
C HIS A 10 -31.25 -56.76 -23.83
N GLU A 11 -31.42 -56.12 -22.68
CA GLU A 11 -31.71 -54.66 -22.58
C GLU A 11 -30.63 -53.89 -21.78
N GLY A 12 -29.41 -54.41 -21.68
CA GLY A 12 -28.35 -53.77 -20.87
C GLY A 12 -27.51 -52.70 -21.57
N PHE A 13 -27.39 -52.72 -22.91
CA PHE A 13 -26.26 -52.01 -23.55
C PHE A 13 -26.58 -50.58 -24.03
N PHE A 14 -27.84 -50.27 -24.37
CA PHE A 14 -28.22 -48.94 -24.88
C PHE A 14 -28.57 -47.93 -23.77
N ALA A 15 -29.08 -48.40 -22.63
CA ALA A 15 -29.43 -47.54 -21.50
C ALA A 15 -28.18 -46.97 -20.80
N ASP A 16 -27.12 -47.78 -20.67
CA ASP A 16 -25.85 -47.38 -20.05
C ASP A 16 -25.09 -46.34 -20.90
N GLY A 17 -25.11 -46.47 -22.23
CA GLY A 17 -24.48 -45.50 -23.13
C GLY A 17 -25.12 -44.10 -23.05
N HIS A 18 -26.44 -44.04 -22.87
CA HIS A 18 -27.17 -42.78 -22.72
C HIS A 18 -26.87 -42.12 -21.37
N LEU A 19 -26.80 -42.90 -20.29
CA LEU A 19 -26.45 -42.41 -18.96
C LEU A 19 -25.01 -41.87 -18.91
N VAL A 20 -24.06 -42.58 -19.52
CA VAL A 20 -22.66 -42.14 -19.63
C VAL A 20 -22.55 -40.86 -20.46
N LEU A 21 -23.29 -40.73 -21.56
CA LEU A 21 -23.33 -39.52 -22.38
C LEU A 21 -23.88 -38.30 -21.61
N TRP A 22 -25.00 -38.45 -20.91
CA TRP A 22 -25.57 -37.35 -20.11
C TRP A 22 -24.68 -36.97 -18.93
N THR A 23 -24.00 -37.93 -18.32
CA THR A 23 -23.03 -37.69 -17.24
C THR A 23 -21.77 -36.98 -17.75
N LEU A 24 -21.25 -37.37 -18.92
CA LEU A 24 -20.15 -36.66 -19.56
C LEU A 24 -20.56 -35.24 -19.97
N CYS A 25 -21.74 -35.05 -20.53
CA CYS A 25 -22.26 -33.73 -20.88
C CYS A 25 -22.47 -32.84 -19.64
N SER A 26 -23.00 -33.38 -18.53
CA SER A 26 -23.25 -32.60 -17.31
C SER A 26 -21.95 -32.14 -16.61
N VAL A 27 -20.84 -32.86 -16.82
CA VAL A 27 -19.52 -32.48 -16.29
C VAL A 27 -18.74 -31.62 -17.29
N LEU A 28 -18.69 -32.01 -18.56
CA LEU A 28 -17.89 -31.32 -19.58
C LEU A 28 -18.50 -29.98 -19.99
N LEU A 29 -19.84 -29.86 -20.08
CA LEU A 29 -20.48 -28.62 -20.52
C LEU A 29 -20.18 -27.45 -19.56
N PRO A 30 -20.30 -27.57 -18.22
CA PRO A 30 -19.86 -26.52 -17.30
C PRO A 30 -18.36 -26.23 -17.38
N VAL A 31 -17.51 -27.25 -17.58
CA VAL A 31 -16.06 -27.06 -17.74
C VAL A 31 -15.73 -26.28 -19.02
N PHE A 32 -16.38 -26.59 -20.13
CA PHE A 32 -16.23 -25.83 -21.37
C PHE A 32 -16.79 -24.42 -21.25
N ILE A 33 -17.94 -24.22 -20.60
CA ILE A 33 -18.50 -22.88 -20.34
C ILE A 33 -17.54 -22.06 -19.47
N THR A 34 -17.04 -22.63 -18.36
CA THR A 34 -16.10 -21.92 -17.47
C THR A 34 -14.78 -21.62 -18.15
N PHE A 35 -14.23 -22.55 -18.93
CA PHE A 35 -13.02 -22.33 -19.71
C PHE A 35 -13.22 -21.28 -20.80
N TRP A 36 -14.34 -21.34 -21.52
CA TRP A 36 -14.73 -20.35 -22.53
C TRP A 36 -14.91 -18.96 -21.91
N CYS A 37 -15.63 -18.85 -20.80
CA CYS A 37 -15.79 -17.61 -20.04
C CYS A 37 -14.44 -17.08 -19.56
N SER A 38 -13.54 -17.95 -19.08
CA SER A 38 -12.18 -17.59 -18.66
C SER A 38 -11.33 -17.06 -19.82
N LEU A 39 -11.34 -17.73 -20.97
CA LEU A 39 -10.66 -17.31 -22.19
C LEU A 39 -11.22 -16.00 -22.73
N GLN A 40 -12.54 -15.86 -22.76
CA GLN A 40 -13.20 -14.65 -23.23
C GLN A 40 -12.92 -13.48 -22.27
N ARG A 41 -12.91 -13.71 -20.95
CA ARG A 41 -12.49 -12.74 -19.93
C ARG A 41 -11.03 -12.31 -20.13
N SER A 42 -10.12 -13.25 -20.37
CA SER A 42 -8.71 -12.98 -20.66
C SER A 42 -8.51 -12.14 -21.94
N ARG A 43 -9.22 -12.47 -23.03
CA ARG A 43 -9.21 -11.66 -24.26
C ARG A 43 -9.79 -10.26 -24.06
N ARG A 44 -10.90 -10.11 -23.32
CA ARG A 44 -11.48 -8.80 -22.97
C ARG A 44 -10.51 -7.96 -22.15
N GLN A 45 -9.82 -8.56 -21.18
CA GLN A 45 -8.79 -7.92 -20.37
C GLN A 45 -7.61 -7.39 -21.22
N LEU A 46 -7.14 -8.17 -22.19
CA LEU A 46 -6.07 -7.74 -23.12
C LEU A 46 -6.46 -6.52 -23.96
N HIS A 47 -7.65 -6.51 -24.56
CA HIS A 47 -8.12 -5.36 -25.35
C HIS A 47 -8.28 -4.10 -24.46
N ARG A 48 -8.67 -4.25 -23.19
CA ARG A 48 -8.86 -3.12 -22.27
C ARG A 48 -7.55 -2.53 -21.76
N LYS A 49 -6.51 -3.36 -21.59
CA LYS A 49 -5.17 -2.90 -21.18
C LYS A 49 -4.59 -1.83 -22.10
N ASP A 50 -4.84 -1.88 -23.41
CA ASP A 50 -4.34 -0.83 -24.33
C ASP A 50 -5.06 0.52 -24.13
N ILE A 51 -6.36 0.49 -23.83
CA ILE A 51 -7.12 1.69 -23.47
C ILE A 51 -6.57 2.27 -22.17
N PHE A 52 -6.37 1.45 -21.14
CA PHE A 52 -5.90 1.89 -19.83
C PHE A 52 -4.50 2.51 -19.88
N ARG A 53 -3.64 2.00 -20.77
CA ARG A 53 -2.28 2.54 -20.93
C ARG A 53 -2.23 3.92 -21.58
N LYS A 54 -3.20 4.24 -22.45
CA LYS A 54 -3.25 5.51 -23.21
C LYS A 54 -4.26 6.52 -22.64
N SER A 55 -5.11 6.08 -21.73
CA SER A 55 -6.17 6.89 -21.14
C SER A 55 -5.61 7.96 -20.19
N LYS A 56 -6.32 9.10 -20.10
CA LYS A 56 -6.11 10.13 -19.07
C LYS A 56 -6.80 9.79 -17.74
N HIS A 57 -7.61 8.74 -17.72
CA HIS A 57 -8.28 8.20 -16.54
C HIS A 57 -7.50 7.02 -15.98
N GLY A 58 -7.43 6.93 -14.65
CA GLY A 58 -6.94 5.74 -13.96
C GLY A 58 -8.00 4.64 -13.91
N TRP A 59 -8.35 4.09 -15.07
CA TRP A 59 -9.39 3.06 -15.16
C TRP A 59 -8.98 1.76 -14.46
N ARG A 60 -9.93 1.17 -13.73
CA ARG A 60 -9.86 -0.17 -13.15
C ARG A 60 -11.13 -0.94 -13.39
N ASP A 61 -10.99 -2.25 -13.51
CA ASP A 61 -12.12 -3.15 -13.66
C ASP A 61 -12.58 -3.65 -12.30
N THR A 62 -13.89 -3.86 -12.19
CA THR A 62 -14.48 -4.61 -11.09
C THR A 62 -15.56 -5.53 -11.63
N ASP A 63 -15.55 -6.78 -11.16
CA ASP A 63 -16.58 -7.76 -11.49
C ASP A 63 -17.85 -7.56 -10.66
N LEU A 64 -17.76 -6.79 -9.56
CA LEU A 64 -18.90 -6.46 -8.73
C LEU A 64 -18.70 -5.12 -8.02
N PHE A 65 -19.62 -4.18 -8.21
CA PHE A 65 -19.71 -2.97 -7.40
C PHE A 65 -20.36 -3.30 -6.06
N SER A 66 -19.78 -2.79 -4.97
CA SER A 66 -20.25 -3.05 -3.60
C SER A 66 -21.54 -2.31 -3.23
N HIS A 67 -22.05 -1.44 -4.11
CA HIS A 67 -23.24 -0.61 -3.89
C HIS A 67 -23.97 -0.38 -5.23
N PRO A 68 -25.27 -0.05 -5.20
CA PRO A 68 -26.04 0.26 -6.40
C PRO A 68 -25.31 1.30 -7.25
N THR A 69 -24.97 0.91 -8.47
CA THR A 69 -24.10 1.69 -9.36
C THR A 69 -24.76 1.85 -10.71
N TYR A 70 -24.63 3.04 -11.30
CA TYR A 70 -25.20 3.37 -12.61
C TYR A 70 -24.09 3.81 -13.56
N CYS A 71 -24.15 3.35 -14.81
CA CYS A 71 -23.20 3.76 -15.84
C CYS A 71 -23.34 5.25 -16.15
N CYS A 72 -22.25 6.02 -16.04
CA CYS A 72 -22.24 7.46 -16.33
C CYS A 72 -22.51 7.80 -17.82
N VAL A 73 -22.50 6.81 -18.73
CA VAL A 73 -22.76 7.01 -20.17
C VAL A 73 -24.22 6.70 -20.53
N CYS A 74 -24.69 5.48 -20.25
CA CYS A 74 -26.03 5.03 -20.63
C CYS A 74 -27.08 5.15 -19.51
N ALA A 75 -26.67 5.56 -18.30
CA ALA A 75 -27.51 5.70 -17.11
C ALA A 75 -28.20 4.41 -16.62
N GLN A 76 -27.87 3.26 -17.20
CA GLN A 76 -28.39 1.96 -16.76
C GLN A 76 -27.69 1.49 -15.47
N HIS A 77 -28.42 0.74 -14.65
CA HIS A 77 -27.86 0.07 -13.48
C HIS A 77 -26.84 -0.99 -13.92
N ILE A 78 -25.68 -1.02 -13.28
CA ILE A 78 -24.58 -1.94 -13.59
C ILE A 78 -24.10 -2.62 -12.30
N LEU A 79 -23.90 -3.94 -12.40
CA LEU A 79 -23.29 -4.73 -11.33
C LEU A 79 -21.78 -4.83 -11.51
N GLN A 80 -21.31 -4.87 -12.76
CA GLN A 80 -19.91 -5.00 -13.13
C GLN A 80 -19.54 -3.93 -14.16
N GLY A 81 -18.25 -3.60 -14.27
CA GLY A 81 -17.80 -2.60 -15.22
C GLY A 81 -16.40 -2.07 -14.93
N ALA A 82 -16.17 -0.81 -15.26
CA ALA A 82 -14.95 -0.09 -14.95
C ALA A 82 -15.24 1.15 -14.12
N PHE A 83 -14.29 1.55 -13.29
CA PHE A 83 -14.30 2.82 -12.58
C PHE A 83 -12.96 3.54 -12.68
N CYS A 84 -12.96 4.85 -12.61
CA CYS A 84 -11.73 5.64 -12.57
C CYS A 84 -11.35 5.96 -11.12
N ASP A 85 -10.15 5.58 -10.69
CA ASP A 85 -9.65 5.86 -9.34
C ASP A 85 -9.25 7.34 -9.11
N CYS A 86 -9.26 8.19 -10.15
CA CYS A 86 -9.04 9.63 -10.05
C CYS A 86 -10.32 10.46 -9.91
N CYS A 87 -11.28 10.28 -10.82
CA CYS A 87 -12.51 11.09 -10.85
C CYS A 87 -13.73 10.35 -10.29
N GLY A 88 -13.64 9.04 -10.07
CA GLY A 88 -14.74 8.21 -9.59
C GLY A 88 -15.84 7.93 -10.62
N LEU A 89 -15.61 8.20 -11.92
CA LEU A 89 -16.53 7.76 -12.98
C LEU A 89 -16.73 6.26 -12.92
N ARG A 90 -17.96 5.79 -13.10
CA ARG A 90 -18.31 4.37 -13.16
C ARG A 90 -19.05 4.08 -14.46
N VAL A 91 -18.63 3.07 -15.19
CA VAL A 91 -19.11 2.82 -16.56
C VAL A 91 -19.27 1.33 -16.83
N ASP A 92 -20.29 1.01 -17.60
CA ASP A 92 -20.45 -0.31 -18.20
C ASP A 92 -19.28 -0.66 -19.13
N GLU A 93 -18.98 -1.95 -19.29
CA GLU A 93 -17.91 -2.45 -20.15
C GLU A 93 -18.02 -1.93 -21.59
N GLY A 94 -19.23 -1.92 -22.17
CA GLY A 94 -19.48 -1.45 -23.54
C GLY A 94 -19.39 0.08 -23.68
N CYS A 95 -19.48 0.80 -22.56
CA CYS A 95 -19.46 2.26 -22.52
C CYS A 95 -18.06 2.86 -22.29
N LEU A 96 -17.07 2.05 -21.90
CA LEU A 96 -15.73 2.52 -21.51
C LEU A 96 -15.08 3.44 -22.55
N LYS A 97 -15.02 3.03 -23.83
CA LYS A 97 -14.41 3.84 -24.90
C LYS A 97 -15.14 5.18 -25.11
N LYS A 98 -16.47 5.19 -24.96
CA LYS A 98 -17.28 6.41 -25.07
C LYS A 98 -17.02 7.34 -23.88
N ALA A 99 -16.93 6.77 -22.69
CA ALA A 99 -16.65 7.51 -21.47
C ALA A 99 -15.28 8.19 -21.51
N ASP A 100 -14.25 7.46 -21.92
CA ASP A 100 -12.87 7.94 -21.99
C ASP A 100 -12.71 9.19 -22.88
N LYS A 101 -13.50 9.25 -23.96
CA LYS A 101 -13.54 10.39 -24.88
C LYS A 101 -14.45 11.52 -24.39
N ARG A 102 -15.58 11.18 -23.79
CA ARG A 102 -16.64 12.13 -23.42
C ARG A 102 -16.32 12.91 -22.15
N PHE A 103 -15.76 12.25 -21.15
CA PHE A 103 -15.54 12.82 -19.83
C PHE A 103 -14.07 13.15 -19.61
N GLN A 104 -13.82 14.30 -19.01
CA GLN A 104 -12.48 14.68 -18.59
C GLN A 104 -12.18 14.05 -17.22
N CYS A 105 -10.91 13.73 -16.99
CA CYS A 105 -10.44 13.24 -15.68
C CYS A 105 -9.98 14.41 -14.80
N LYS A 106 -9.62 14.12 -13.56
CA LYS A 106 -8.99 15.06 -12.62
C LYS A 106 -7.68 15.59 -13.21
N GLU A 107 -7.65 16.88 -13.52
CA GLU A 107 -6.49 17.53 -14.15
C GLU A 107 -5.35 17.74 -13.14
N ILE A 108 -4.12 17.40 -13.53
CA ILE A 108 -2.95 17.64 -12.66
C ILE A 108 -2.63 19.13 -12.59
N MET A 109 -2.76 19.82 -13.73
CA MET A 109 -2.45 21.26 -13.89
C MET A 109 -3.59 21.92 -14.66
N LEU A 110 -3.87 23.18 -14.36
CA LEU A 110 -4.83 23.98 -15.13
C LEU A 110 -4.22 24.41 -16.48
N LYS A 111 -5.04 24.38 -17.54
CA LYS A 111 -4.63 24.87 -18.86
C LYS A 111 -4.52 26.40 -18.83
N ASN A 112 -3.46 26.91 -19.45
CA ASN A 112 -3.16 28.33 -19.46
C ASN A 112 -3.91 29.01 -20.61
N ASP A 113 -5.21 29.24 -20.42
CA ASP A 113 -6.09 29.78 -21.48
C ASP A 113 -6.15 31.33 -21.47
N GLY A 114 -5.17 32.01 -20.87
CA GLY A 114 -5.11 33.47 -20.81
C GLY A 114 -6.15 34.14 -19.89
N ARG A 115 -6.99 33.34 -19.20
CA ARG A 115 -7.87 33.81 -18.13
C ARG A 115 -7.10 33.79 -16.81
N ALA A 116 -7.33 34.80 -15.97
CA ALA A 116 -6.65 34.96 -14.68
C ALA A 116 -6.60 33.65 -13.87
N LEU A 117 -5.45 33.37 -13.25
CA LEU A 117 -5.11 32.21 -12.42
C LEU A 117 -6.02 32.00 -11.18
N ASP A 118 -7.06 32.82 -11.02
CA ASP A 118 -7.72 33.13 -9.76
C ASP A 118 -9.01 32.34 -9.48
N ALA A 119 -9.39 31.41 -10.35
CA ALA A 119 -10.64 30.69 -10.19
C ALA A 119 -10.50 29.22 -10.53
N MET A 120 -10.26 28.38 -9.53
CA MET A 120 -10.40 26.93 -9.68
C MET A 120 -11.88 26.59 -9.91
N PRO A 121 -12.29 26.12 -11.09
CA PRO A 121 -13.68 25.72 -11.30
C PRO A 121 -13.96 24.39 -10.59
N HIS A 122 -15.21 24.19 -10.17
CA HIS A 122 -15.64 22.84 -9.81
C HIS A 122 -15.60 21.92 -11.03
N HIS A 123 -15.18 20.67 -10.81
CA HIS A 123 -15.28 19.60 -11.79
C HIS A 123 -16.29 18.58 -11.28
N TRP A 124 -17.52 18.71 -11.78
CA TRP A 124 -18.66 17.89 -11.37
C TRP A 124 -18.76 16.60 -12.17
N ILE A 125 -18.92 15.48 -11.47
CA ILE A 125 -19.30 14.18 -12.03
C ILE A 125 -20.71 13.86 -11.56
N ARG A 126 -21.59 13.48 -12.50
CA ARG A 126 -22.99 13.15 -12.21
C ARG A 126 -23.13 11.68 -11.81
N GLY A 127 -23.93 11.42 -10.77
CA GLY A 127 -24.27 10.09 -10.30
C GLY A 127 -23.21 9.40 -9.46
N ASN A 128 -23.59 8.25 -8.90
CA ASN A 128 -22.74 7.42 -8.04
C ASN A 128 -22.11 8.21 -6.88
N VAL A 129 -22.89 9.14 -6.31
CA VAL A 129 -22.46 9.90 -5.13
C VAL A 129 -22.27 8.95 -3.94
N PRO A 130 -21.31 9.20 -3.05
CA PRO A 130 -21.11 8.37 -1.86
C PRO A 130 -22.38 8.26 -1.01
N LEU A 131 -22.53 7.13 -0.32
CA LEU A 131 -23.61 6.95 0.65
C LEU A 131 -23.53 8.03 1.74
N CYS A 132 -24.69 8.42 2.28
CA CYS A 132 -24.80 9.46 3.32
C CYS A 132 -24.22 10.83 2.91
N SER A 133 -24.20 11.14 1.61
CA SER A 133 -23.85 12.48 1.12
C SER A 133 -25.04 13.45 1.26
N TYR A 134 -24.75 14.71 1.57
CA TYR A 134 -25.77 15.75 1.71
C TYR A 134 -25.56 16.89 0.72
N CYS A 135 -26.65 17.41 0.17
CA CYS A 135 -26.62 18.52 -0.76
C CYS A 135 -26.09 19.78 -0.07
N VAL A 136 -25.07 20.41 -0.64
CA VAL A 136 -24.48 21.62 -0.05
C VAL A 136 -25.45 22.80 0.00
N VAL A 137 -26.48 22.80 -0.86
CA VAL A 137 -27.49 23.86 -0.96
C VAL A 137 -28.64 23.63 0.03
N CYS A 138 -29.40 22.55 -0.14
CA CYS A 138 -30.62 22.31 0.65
C CYS A 138 -30.41 21.45 1.91
N LYS A 139 -29.20 20.93 2.12
CA LYS A 139 -28.81 20.05 3.24
C LYS A 139 -29.57 18.72 3.34
N GLN A 140 -30.31 18.34 2.29
CA GLN A 140 -30.99 17.03 2.20
C GLN A 140 -30.08 15.96 1.58
N GLN A 141 -30.38 14.69 1.83
CA GLN A 141 -29.58 13.56 1.35
C GLN A 141 -29.55 13.47 -0.20
N CYS A 142 -28.37 13.29 -0.77
CA CYS A 142 -28.14 13.02 -2.20
C CYS A 142 -28.07 11.52 -2.49
N GLY A 143 -28.29 11.14 -3.75
CA GLY A 143 -28.13 9.76 -4.23
C GLY A 143 -29.23 8.79 -3.79
N SER A 144 -30.35 9.30 -3.28
CA SER A 144 -31.46 8.49 -2.78
C SER A 144 -32.33 7.89 -3.90
N GLN A 145 -32.24 8.43 -5.13
CA GLN A 145 -33.07 7.95 -6.23
C GLN A 145 -32.39 6.76 -6.93
N PRO A 146 -33.15 5.73 -7.35
CA PRO A 146 -32.61 4.54 -8.03
C PRO A 146 -32.29 4.82 -9.51
N LYS A 147 -31.51 5.87 -9.77
CA LYS A 147 -31.05 6.30 -11.09
C LYS A 147 -29.75 7.11 -10.98
N LEU A 148 -29.09 7.33 -12.12
CA LEU A 148 -27.98 8.28 -12.23
C LEU A 148 -28.49 9.72 -12.00
N CYS A 149 -28.30 10.25 -10.79
CA CYS A 149 -28.72 11.58 -10.36
C CYS A 149 -27.69 12.23 -9.43
N ASP A 150 -27.83 13.54 -9.24
CA ASP A 150 -26.99 14.38 -8.41
C ASP A 150 -25.53 14.46 -8.89
N TYR A 151 -24.77 15.38 -8.32
CA TYR A 151 -23.39 15.66 -8.72
C TYR A 151 -22.46 15.63 -7.53
N ARG A 152 -21.21 15.22 -7.77
CA ARG A 152 -20.08 15.34 -6.85
C ARG A 152 -18.92 16.07 -7.51
N CYS A 153 -18.32 17.03 -6.82
CA CYS A 153 -17.09 17.66 -7.29
C CYS A 153 -15.88 16.77 -6.97
N VAL A 154 -15.03 16.49 -7.96
CA VAL A 154 -13.84 15.63 -7.78
C VAL A 154 -12.71 16.24 -6.95
N TRP A 155 -12.81 17.54 -6.64
CA TRP A 155 -11.83 18.28 -5.85
C TRP A 155 -12.33 18.44 -4.41
N CYS A 156 -13.36 19.28 -4.20
CA CYS A 156 -13.88 19.57 -2.87
C CYS A 156 -14.83 18.51 -2.30
N GLN A 157 -15.14 17.45 -3.04
CA GLN A 157 -16.04 16.35 -2.65
C GLN A 157 -17.49 16.75 -2.31
N LYS A 158 -17.83 18.04 -2.35
CA LYS A 158 -19.19 18.56 -2.20
C LYS A 158 -20.15 17.83 -3.14
N THR A 159 -21.35 17.55 -2.65
CA THR A 159 -22.45 16.97 -3.42
C THR A 159 -23.62 17.92 -3.57
N VAL A 160 -24.35 17.83 -4.66
CA VAL A 160 -25.49 18.71 -4.95
C VAL A 160 -26.55 18.00 -5.78
N HIS A 161 -27.83 18.24 -5.48
CA HIS A 161 -28.94 17.72 -6.28
C HIS A 161 -28.99 18.30 -7.70
N ASP A 162 -29.56 17.54 -8.64
CA ASP A 162 -29.76 18.01 -10.02
C ASP A 162 -30.46 19.38 -10.12
N GLU A 163 -31.46 19.63 -9.28
CA GLU A 163 -32.22 20.88 -9.26
C GLU A 163 -31.43 22.04 -8.62
N CYS A 164 -30.75 21.76 -7.51
CA CYS A 164 -29.92 22.74 -6.81
C CYS A 164 -28.72 23.19 -7.66
N MET A 165 -28.13 22.28 -8.44
CA MET A 165 -27.01 22.56 -9.35
C MET A 165 -27.39 23.60 -10.41
N LYS A 166 -28.60 23.50 -10.98
CA LYS A 166 -29.09 24.40 -12.03
C LYS A 166 -29.30 25.83 -11.51
N ASN A 167 -29.69 25.96 -10.24
CA ASN A 167 -30.17 27.21 -9.67
C ASN A 167 -29.10 28.03 -8.94
N SER A 168 -28.06 27.40 -8.38
CA SER A 168 -27.20 28.08 -7.38
C SER A 168 -25.68 28.03 -7.62
N LEU A 169 -25.16 27.06 -8.38
CA LEU A 169 -23.71 26.73 -8.35
C LEU A 169 -22.96 26.91 -9.68
N LYS A 170 -23.56 27.52 -10.70
CA LYS A 170 -22.89 27.69 -12.02
C LYS A 170 -21.62 28.54 -11.97
N ASN A 171 -21.54 29.50 -11.04
CA ASN A 171 -20.45 30.49 -10.97
C ASN A 171 -19.63 30.41 -9.67
N GLU A 172 -19.90 29.45 -8.78
CA GLU A 172 -19.10 29.27 -7.56
C GLU A 172 -17.74 28.66 -7.91
N LYS A 173 -16.70 29.07 -7.17
CA LYS A 173 -15.34 28.55 -7.29
C LYS A 173 -15.13 27.39 -6.32
N CYS A 174 -14.35 26.40 -6.74
CA CYS A 174 -13.97 25.29 -5.91
C CYS A 174 -12.96 25.73 -4.85
N ASP A 175 -13.30 25.51 -3.58
CA ASP A 175 -12.50 25.81 -2.39
C ASP A 175 -11.65 24.62 -1.92
N PHE A 176 -11.62 23.53 -2.69
CA PHE A 176 -11.00 22.24 -2.34
C PHE A 176 -11.58 21.55 -1.09
N GLY A 177 -12.61 22.13 -0.46
CA GLY A 177 -13.34 21.54 0.65
C GLY A 177 -12.48 21.27 1.88
N GLU A 178 -12.82 20.21 2.60
CA GLU A 178 -12.20 19.82 3.87
C GLU A 178 -10.69 19.56 3.75
N PHE A 179 -10.24 18.98 2.64
CA PHE A 179 -8.84 18.61 2.43
C PHE A 179 -7.99 19.71 1.77
N LYS A 180 -8.47 20.96 1.74
CA LYS A 180 -7.80 22.07 1.03
C LYS A 180 -6.34 22.29 1.43
N SER A 181 -6.00 22.11 2.71
CA SER A 181 -4.64 22.28 3.23
C SER A 181 -3.70 21.17 2.75
N LEU A 182 -4.24 19.99 2.42
CA LEU A 182 -3.47 18.82 2.02
C LEU A 182 -3.32 18.69 0.51
N ILE A 183 -4.14 19.39 -0.28
CA ILE A 183 -4.16 19.28 -1.75
C ILE A 183 -3.17 20.27 -2.35
N ILE A 184 -2.37 19.82 -3.33
CA ILE A 184 -1.63 20.73 -4.22
C ILE A 184 -2.58 21.21 -5.33
N PRO A 185 -2.97 22.50 -5.37
CA PRO A 185 -3.90 22.99 -6.37
C PRO A 185 -3.33 22.87 -7.80
N PRO A 186 -4.15 22.53 -8.81
CA PRO A 186 -3.69 22.56 -10.21
C PRO A 186 -3.18 23.93 -10.67
N SER A 187 -3.74 25.03 -10.14
CA SER A 187 -3.30 26.40 -10.42
C SER A 187 -1.88 26.65 -9.92
N TYR A 188 -1.57 26.19 -8.70
CA TYR A 188 -0.22 26.27 -8.13
C TYR A 188 0.81 25.61 -9.04
N LEU A 189 0.53 24.40 -9.54
CA LEU A 189 1.44 23.70 -10.44
C LEU A 189 1.60 24.41 -11.79
N THR A 190 0.54 25.03 -12.31
CA THR A 190 0.62 25.87 -13.51
C THR A 190 1.54 27.07 -13.29
N SER A 191 1.43 27.77 -12.16
CA SER A 191 2.33 28.85 -11.77
C SER A 191 3.78 28.38 -11.63
N ILE A 192 4.02 27.25 -10.96
CA ILE A 192 5.35 26.62 -10.87
C ILE A 192 5.96 26.37 -12.25
N ASN A 193 5.17 25.83 -13.17
CA ASN A 193 5.64 25.54 -14.52
C ASN A 193 5.93 26.80 -15.34
N GLN A 194 5.16 27.87 -15.14
CA GLN A 194 5.45 29.19 -15.74
C GLN A 194 6.73 29.78 -15.17
N MET A 195 6.90 29.81 -13.84
CA MET A 195 8.12 30.31 -13.19
C MET A 195 9.37 29.57 -13.66
N ARG A 196 9.29 28.24 -13.86
CA ARG A 196 10.40 27.46 -14.44
C ARG A 196 10.77 27.91 -15.86
N LYS A 197 9.79 28.26 -16.69
CA LYS A 197 10.04 28.80 -18.04
C LYS A 197 10.67 30.20 -17.98
N ASP A 198 10.22 31.02 -17.04
CA ASP A 198 10.69 32.38 -16.81
C ASP A 198 12.01 32.42 -16.00
N LYS A 199 12.57 31.26 -15.63
CA LYS A 199 13.76 31.10 -14.79
C LYS A 199 13.67 31.79 -13.42
N LYS A 200 12.46 31.97 -12.90
CA LYS A 200 12.20 32.45 -11.54
C LYS A 200 12.20 31.25 -10.57
N THR A 201 12.78 31.43 -9.39
CA THR A 201 12.99 30.35 -8.41
C THR A 201 12.40 30.62 -7.03
N ASP A 202 11.64 31.71 -6.86
CA ASP A 202 11.03 32.03 -5.57
C ASP A 202 9.74 31.25 -5.35
N TYR A 203 9.90 29.98 -4.99
CA TYR A 203 8.81 29.07 -4.69
C TYR A 203 8.15 29.38 -3.33
N ALA A 204 8.86 30.06 -2.43
CA ALA A 204 8.38 30.36 -1.08
C ALA A 204 7.26 31.42 -1.11
N VAL A 205 7.40 32.45 -1.95
CA VAL A 205 6.35 33.45 -2.17
C VAL A 205 5.09 32.78 -2.71
N LEU A 206 5.19 31.93 -3.73
CA LEU A 206 4.03 31.25 -4.30
C LEU A 206 3.35 30.31 -3.30
N ALA A 207 4.13 29.60 -2.47
CA ALA A 207 3.57 28.76 -1.42
C ALA A 207 2.84 29.58 -0.35
N SER A 208 3.35 30.78 -0.03
CA SER A 208 2.74 31.67 0.98
C SER A 208 1.35 32.16 0.58
N GLU A 209 1.06 32.27 -0.73
CA GLU A 209 -0.27 32.66 -1.26
C GLU A 209 -1.37 31.63 -0.91
N LEU A 210 -1.01 30.37 -0.66
CA LEU A 210 -1.94 29.32 -0.24
C LEU A 210 -2.25 29.34 1.27
N GLY A 211 -1.56 30.21 2.02
CA GLY A 211 -1.76 30.43 3.44
C GLY A 211 -0.88 29.55 4.33
N LYS A 212 -0.66 30.01 5.58
CA LYS A 212 0.25 29.37 6.54
C LYS A 212 -0.14 27.95 6.95
N GLN A 213 -1.41 27.57 6.78
CA GLN A 213 -1.93 26.24 7.13
C GLN A 213 -1.84 25.24 5.97
N TRP A 214 -1.30 25.62 4.81
CA TRP A 214 -1.14 24.72 3.68
C TRP A 214 0.04 23.77 3.90
N THR A 215 -0.28 22.49 4.10
CA THR A 215 0.66 21.41 4.40
C THR A 215 0.39 20.24 3.45
N PRO A 216 0.84 20.33 2.18
CA PRO A 216 0.48 19.36 1.16
C PRO A 216 0.97 17.95 1.53
N LEU A 217 0.07 16.98 1.48
CA LEU A 217 0.40 15.59 1.80
C LEU A 217 1.04 14.91 0.58
N ILE A 218 2.24 14.34 0.74
CA ILE A 218 2.89 13.50 -0.27
C ILE A 218 2.78 12.04 0.17
N ILE A 219 2.36 11.18 -0.76
CA ILE A 219 2.13 9.76 -0.46
C ILE A 219 3.08 8.91 -1.27
N LEU A 220 3.95 8.22 -0.55
CA LEU A 220 4.87 7.23 -1.09
C LEU A 220 4.33 5.85 -0.71
N ALA A 221 4.08 4.99 -1.70
CA ALA A 221 3.67 3.62 -1.42
C ALA A 221 4.46 2.62 -2.25
N ASN A 222 4.98 1.59 -1.58
CA ASN A 222 5.48 0.40 -2.22
C ASN A 222 4.29 -0.53 -2.52
N SER A 223 3.89 -0.60 -3.79
CA SER A 223 2.73 -1.38 -4.20
C SER A 223 2.95 -2.90 -4.18
N ARG A 224 4.16 -3.35 -3.86
CA ARG A 224 4.55 -4.76 -3.81
C ARG A 224 4.67 -5.27 -2.37
N SER A 225 4.62 -4.40 -1.36
CA SER A 225 4.76 -4.80 0.04
C SER A 225 3.45 -5.35 0.62
N GLY A 226 3.59 -6.24 1.61
CA GLY A 226 2.46 -6.78 2.38
C GLY A 226 1.44 -7.55 1.53
N THR A 227 0.17 -7.14 1.60
CA THR A 227 -0.97 -7.75 0.88
C THR A 227 -1.06 -7.35 -0.59
N ASN A 228 -0.08 -6.60 -1.12
CA ASN A 228 -0.13 -5.98 -2.46
C ASN A 228 -1.31 -5.00 -2.66
N MET A 229 -1.92 -4.52 -1.56
CA MET A 229 -3.05 -3.58 -1.59
C MET A 229 -2.63 -2.12 -1.79
N GLY A 230 -1.31 -1.84 -1.88
CA GLY A 230 -0.78 -0.48 -2.01
C GLY A 230 -1.34 0.26 -3.23
N GLU A 231 -1.62 -0.43 -4.35
CA GLU A 231 -2.29 0.22 -5.48
C GLU A 231 -3.73 0.63 -5.18
N GLY A 232 -4.47 -0.16 -4.40
CA GLY A 232 -5.84 0.16 -3.98
C GLY A 232 -5.86 1.38 -3.07
N LEU A 233 -4.96 1.40 -2.08
CA LEU A 233 -4.76 2.54 -1.18
C LEU A 233 -4.38 3.82 -1.94
N LEU A 234 -3.40 3.73 -2.85
CA LEU A 234 -3.06 4.85 -3.73
C LEU A 234 -4.29 5.31 -4.53
N GLY A 235 -5.15 4.37 -4.93
CA GLY A 235 -6.46 4.60 -5.58
C GLY A 235 -7.34 5.57 -4.81
N GLU A 236 -7.60 5.29 -3.53
CA GLU A 236 -8.42 6.14 -2.65
C GLU A 236 -7.86 7.57 -2.55
N PHE A 237 -6.54 7.68 -2.43
CA PHE A 237 -5.90 8.98 -2.43
C PHE A 237 -5.91 9.69 -3.80
N ARG A 238 -6.15 9.00 -4.95
CA ARG A 238 -6.41 9.70 -6.23
C ARG A 238 -7.78 10.36 -6.31
N ILE A 239 -8.74 9.87 -5.56
CA ILE A 239 -10.04 10.51 -5.42
C ILE A 239 -9.89 11.83 -4.66
N LEU A 240 -9.12 11.85 -3.57
CA LEU A 240 -9.01 13.00 -2.67
C LEU A 240 -7.98 14.03 -3.14
N LEU A 241 -6.73 13.62 -3.39
CA LEU A 241 -5.60 14.52 -3.63
C LEU A 241 -5.32 14.78 -5.11
N ASN A 242 -4.45 15.74 -5.40
CA ASN A 242 -3.94 15.94 -6.76
C ASN A 242 -3.15 14.68 -7.19
N PRO A 243 -3.36 14.13 -8.40
CA PRO A 243 -2.64 12.94 -8.84
C PRO A 243 -1.11 13.04 -8.79
N VAL A 244 -0.52 14.24 -8.82
CA VAL A 244 0.94 14.44 -8.68
C VAL A 244 1.48 14.12 -7.28
N GLN A 245 0.62 14.16 -6.26
CA GLN A 245 1.03 14.00 -4.85
C GLN A 245 1.31 12.54 -4.47
N ARG A 246 1.20 11.62 -5.43
CA ARG A 246 1.37 10.20 -5.19
C ARG A 246 2.48 9.62 -6.03
N TRP A 247 3.29 8.80 -5.38
CA TRP A 247 4.46 8.19 -5.97
C TRP A 247 4.43 6.71 -5.67
N LYS A 248 4.49 5.93 -6.75
CA LYS A 248 4.75 4.50 -6.67
C LYS A 248 6.26 4.32 -6.59
N VAL A 249 6.72 3.75 -5.49
CA VAL A 249 8.12 3.36 -5.35
C VAL A 249 8.25 1.94 -5.89
N GLN A 250 9.05 1.78 -6.95
CA GLN A 250 9.39 0.48 -7.50
C GLN A 250 10.92 0.36 -7.53
N VAL A 251 11.45 -0.48 -6.66
CA VAL A 251 12.87 -0.83 -6.65
C VAL A 251 13.06 -2.02 -7.60
N THR A 252 13.89 -1.84 -8.63
CA THR A 252 14.29 -2.93 -9.53
C THR A 252 15.80 -3.10 -9.46
N ASN A 253 16.27 -4.27 -9.04
CA ASN A 253 17.69 -4.58 -9.07
C ASN A 253 18.16 -4.66 -10.53
N LYS A 254 18.98 -3.70 -10.97
CA LYS A 254 19.72 -3.84 -12.22
C LYS A 254 20.96 -4.70 -11.95
N GLY A 255 21.10 -5.78 -12.71
CA GLY A 255 22.30 -6.61 -12.73
C GLY A 255 23.54 -5.74 -12.99
N TYR A 256 24.57 -5.93 -12.16
CA TYR A 256 25.75 -5.08 -12.12
C TYR A 256 26.83 -5.59 -13.07
N TYR A 257 27.23 -4.74 -14.03
CA TYR A 257 28.63 -4.63 -14.40
C TYR A 257 29.10 -3.18 -14.21
N ASN A 258 30.26 -3.08 -13.54
CA ASN A 258 31.27 -2.01 -13.53
C ASN A 258 31.21 -0.90 -12.44
N LEU A 259 32.27 -0.93 -11.61
CA LEU A 259 32.81 0.08 -10.67
C LEU A 259 31.95 0.37 -9.41
N ARG A 260 32.22 -0.36 -8.32
CA ARG A 260 31.44 -0.32 -7.07
C ARG A 260 31.66 0.98 -6.28
N LYS A 261 30.74 1.93 -6.44
CA LYS A 261 30.41 2.89 -5.37
C LYS A 261 29.87 2.12 -4.15
N PRO A 262 30.06 2.62 -2.91
CA PRO A 262 29.40 2.03 -1.74
C PRO A 262 27.88 1.98 -1.97
N LYS A 263 27.26 0.85 -1.57
CA LYS A 263 25.80 0.73 -1.62
C LYS A 263 25.22 1.55 -0.49
N GLU A 264 24.55 2.65 -0.83
CA GLU A 264 23.82 3.46 0.15
C GLU A 264 22.35 3.03 0.18
N PHE A 265 21.85 2.75 1.38
CA PHE A 265 20.44 2.48 1.64
C PHE A 265 19.89 3.57 2.57
N THR A 266 18.59 3.82 2.52
CA THR A 266 17.88 4.65 3.49
C THR A 266 16.90 3.75 4.23
N MET A 267 17.00 3.73 5.55
CA MET A 267 16.21 2.90 6.46
C MET A 267 15.26 3.79 7.24
N ASN A 268 13.98 3.41 7.31
CA ASN A 268 12.97 4.10 8.11
C ASN A 268 12.53 3.25 9.31
N ASN A 269 12.53 1.92 9.16
CA ASN A 269 12.07 1.01 10.20
C ASN A 269 13.26 0.30 10.87
N TYR A 270 13.89 -0.64 10.18
CA TYR A 270 14.95 -1.46 10.77
C TYR A 270 15.82 -2.19 9.74
N PHE A 271 17.04 -2.51 10.16
CA PHE A 271 18.02 -3.34 9.47
C PHE A 271 18.21 -4.63 10.25
N SER A 272 18.54 -5.73 9.57
CA SER A 272 18.96 -6.94 10.25
C SER A 272 19.95 -7.76 9.44
N VAL A 273 20.73 -8.56 10.16
CA VAL A 273 21.63 -9.60 9.64
C VAL A 273 21.34 -10.89 10.40
N GLY A 274 21.27 -12.01 9.68
CA GLY A 274 21.02 -13.33 10.28
C GLY A 274 19.59 -13.86 10.04
N PRO A 275 19.00 -14.63 10.98
CA PRO A 275 17.75 -15.36 10.79
C PRO A 275 16.56 -14.53 10.29
N ASP A 276 16.38 -13.31 10.80
CA ASP A 276 15.31 -12.41 10.34
C ASP A 276 15.45 -12.05 8.86
N ALA A 277 16.67 -11.67 8.45
CA ALA A 277 16.98 -11.38 7.05
C ALA A 277 16.89 -12.63 6.17
N LEU A 278 17.24 -13.80 6.69
CA LEU A 278 17.13 -15.07 5.97
C LEU A 278 15.66 -15.41 5.67
N MET A 279 14.78 -15.26 6.65
CA MET A 279 13.34 -15.42 6.45
C MET A 279 12.82 -14.44 5.40
N ALA A 280 13.25 -13.17 5.44
CA ALA A 280 12.89 -12.17 4.44
C ALA A 280 13.38 -12.57 3.03
N LEU A 281 14.62 -13.07 2.91
CA LEU A 281 15.21 -13.52 1.64
C LEU A 281 14.45 -14.73 1.05
N ASN A 282 14.15 -15.72 1.89
CA ASN A 282 13.39 -16.91 1.51
C ASN A 282 11.97 -16.54 1.07
N PHE A 283 11.30 -15.66 1.84
CA PHE A 283 9.98 -15.15 1.51
C PHE A 283 9.98 -14.38 0.19
N HIS A 284 10.95 -13.50 -0.03
CA HIS A 284 11.12 -12.74 -1.27
C HIS A 284 11.27 -13.66 -2.48
N ALA A 285 12.19 -14.65 -2.40
CA ALA A 285 12.42 -15.60 -3.48
C ALA A 285 11.19 -16.44 -3.84
N HIS A 286 10.38 -16.84 -2.83
CA HIS A 286 9.13 -17.56 -3.08
C HIS A 286 8.05 -16.64 -3.67
N ARG A 287 7.97 -15.39 -3.22
CA ARG A 287 7.02 -14.39 -3.72
C ARG A 287 7.27 -14.02 -5.18
N GLU A 288 8.53 -13.93 -5.60
CA GLU A 288 8.86 -13.70 -7.01
C GLU A 288 8.43 -14.88 -7.90
N LYS A 289 8.53 -16.11 -7.41
CA LYS A 289 8.12 -17.32 -8.15
C LYS A 289 6.60 -17.47 -8.25
N ALA A 290 5.86 -17.17 -7.18
CA ALA A 290 4.42 -17.43 -7.10
C ALA A 290 3.63 -16.29 -6.40
N PRO A 291 3.49 -15.11 -7.02
CA PRO A 291 2.92 -13.92 -6.37
C PRO A 291 1.45 -14.05 -5.94
N SER A 292 0.66 -14.92 -6.59
CA SER A 292 -0.76 -15.12 -6.26
C SER A 292 -0.99 -15.71 -4.87
N LEU A 293 -0.03 -16.49 -4.35
CA LEU A 293 -0.10 -17.11 -3.02
C LEU A 293 0.06 -16.09 -1.88
N PHE A 294 0.55 -14.89 -2.18
CA PHE A 294 0.89 -13.87 -1.18
C PHE A 294 -0.14 -12.73 -1.07
N SER A 295 -1.37 -12.97 -1.49
CA SER A 295 -2.46 -11.98 -1.48
C SER A 295 -3.16 -11.83 -0.12
N SER A 296 -3.02 -12.80 0.78
CA SER A 296 -3.67 -12.81 2.10
C SER A 296 -2.71 -12.42 3.22
N ARG A 297 -3.10 -11.46 4.06
CA ARG A 297 -2.31 -11.02 5.23
C ARG A 297 -2.10 -12.18 6.22
N ILE A 298 -3.15 -12.95 6.47
CA ILE A 298 -3.13 -14.05 7.45
C ILE A 298 -2.21 -15.16 6.95
N LEU A 299 -2.33 -15.55 5.68
CA LEU A 299 -1.46 -16.56 5.09
C LEU A 299 -0.01 -16.08 5.03
N ASN A 300 0.24 -14.82 4.68
CA ASN A 300 1.59 -14.26 4.69
C ASN A 300 2.20 -14.31 6.09
N LYS A 301 1.46 -13.90 7.13
CA LYS A 301 1.92 -14.00 8.52
C LYS A 301 2.18 -15.45 8.94
N ALA A 302 1.28 -16.37 8.60
CA ALA A 302 1.45 -17.79 8.90
C ALA A 302 2.69 -18.37 8.21
N VAL A 303 2.92 -18.04 6.94
CA VAL A 303 4.11 -18.45 6.19
C VAL A 303 5.39 -17.96 6.86
N TYR A 304 5.43 -16.69 7.32
CA TYR A 304 6.56 -16.17 8.11
C TYR A 304 6.80 -16.97 9.39
N LEU A 305 5.73 -17.31 10.13
CA LEU A 305 5.81 -18.14 11.32
C LEU A 305 6.33 -19.57 11.00
N PHE A 306 5.88 -20.17 9.90
CA PHE A 306 6.32 -21.50 9.46
C PHE A 306 7.76 -21.53 8.93
N TYR A 307 8.26 -20.45 8.32
CA TYR A 307 9.69 -20.34 8.01
C TYR A 307 10.52 -20.34 9.30
N GLY A 308 10.04 -19.65 10.35
CA GLY A 308 10.65 -19.67 11.68
C GLY A 308 10.82 -21.08 12.27
N THR A 309 9.89 -22.01 12.00
CA THR A 309 9.94 -23.39 12.51
C THR A 309 10.63 -24.38 11.57
N LYS A 310 10.61 -24.15 10.26
CA LYS A 310 11.25 -25.01 9.25
C LYS A 310 12.76 -24.73 9.10
N ASP A 311 13.18 -23.48 9.26
CA ASP A 311 14.58 -23.07 9.13
C ASP A 311 15.44 -23.43 10.37
N CYS A 312 14.86 -24.03 11.42
CA CYS A 312 15.59 -24.61 12.56
C CYS A 312 16.64 -25.66 12.14
N LEU A 313 16.55 -26.19 10.91
CA LEU A 313 17.46 -27.19 10.36
C LEU A 313 18.62 -26.57 9.56
N VAL A 314 18.57 -25.27 9.25
CA VAL A 314 19.56 -24.59 8.39
C VAL A 314 20.46 -23.70 9.25
N GLN A 315 21.69 -24.18 9.51
CA GLN A 315 22.67 -23.54 10.39
C GLN A 315 23.49 -22.40 9.73
N GLU A 316 22.96 -21.74 8.70
CA GLU A 316 23.73 -20.75 7.91
C GLU A 316 24.17 -19.53 8.74
N CYS A 317 23.39 -19.15 9.76
CA CYS A 317 23.62 -17.96 10.57
C CYS A 317 24.38 -18.22 11.89
N LYS A 318 24.80 -19.46 12.17
CA LYS A 318 25.52 -19.80 13.41
C LYS A 318 26.81 -19.02 13.61
N ASP A 319 27.22 -18.91 14.89
CA ASP A 319 28.48 -18.29 15.30
C ASP A 319 28.62 -16.83 14.81
N LEU A 320 27.57 -16.01 14.97
CA LEU A 320 27.61 -14.62 14.50
C LEU A 320 28.76 -13.83 15.16
N ASN A 321 29.04 -14.10 16.43
CA ASN A 321 30.17 -13.56 17.19
C ASN A 321 31.55 -13.81 16.54
N LYS A 322 31.70 -14.89 15.76
CA LYS A 322 32.94 -15.18 15.00
C LYS A 322 32.95 -14.49 13.64
N LYS A 323 31.78 -14.13 13.11
CA LYS A 323 31.59 -13.59 11.76
C LYS A 323 31.53 -12.05 11.74
N VAL A 324 31.00 -11.43 12.79
CA VAL A 324 30.69 -10.01 12.87
C VAL A 324 31.31 -9.39 14.13
N GLU A 325 31.96 -8.25 13.96
CA GLU A 325 32.26 -7.34 15.08
C GLU A 325 31.24 -6.22 15.10
N LEU A 326 30.76 -5.88 16.30
CA LEU A 326 29.80 -4.82 16.53
C LEU A 326 30.45 -3.69 17.31
N GLU A 327 30.19 -2.47 16.88
CA GLU A 327 30.49 -1.27 17.64
C GLU A 327 29.24 -0.39 17.75
N LEU A 328 29.05 0.16 18.95
CA LEU A 328 28.02 1.12 19.30
C LEU A 328 28.69 2.42 19.70
N ASP A 329 28.42 3.51 18.96
CA ASP A 329 29.04 4.83 19.16
C ASP A 329 30.58 4.81 19.22
N GLY A 330 31.19 3.89 18.47
CA GLY A 330 32.65 3.72 18.38
C GLY A 330 33.24 2.74 19.40
N GLU A 331 32.45 2.29 20.37
CA GLU A 331 32.87 1.32 21.38
C GLU A 331 32.54 -0.10 20.95
N ARG A 332 33.52 -1.00 21.06
CA ARG A 332 33.35 -2.41 20.68
C ARG A 332 32.49 -3.14 21.70
N VAL A 333 31.49 -3.87 21.21
CA VAL A 333 30.59 -4.68 22.05
C VAL A 333 30.91 -6.15 21.88
N GLU A 334 31.09 -6.87 22.98
CA GLU A 334 31.24 -8.32 22.96
C GLU A 334 29.89 -8.99 22.74
N LEU A 335 29.81 -9.82 21.70
CA LEU A 335 28.59 -10.53 21.33
C LEU A 335 28.58 -11.92 21.97
N PRO A 336 27.47 -12.32 22.63
CA PRO A 336 27.20 -13.72 22.97
C PRO A 336 27.10 -14.60 21.71
N ASP A 337 26.80 -15.88 21.90
CA ASP A 337 26.54 -16.84 20.81
C ASP A 337 25.20 -16.60 20.10
N LEU A 338 25.04 -15.38 19.58
CA LEU A 338 23.91 -14.92 18.79
C LEU A 338 24.02 -15.47 17.36
N GLU A 339 22.88 -15.54 16.66
CA GLU A 339 22.80 -15.88 15.24
C GLU A 339 22.37 -14.67 14.39
N GLY A 340 21.75 -13.66 14.98
CA GLY A 340 21.36 -12.43 14.29
C GLY A 340 21.44 -11.17 15.15
N ILE A 341 21.57 -10.03 14.46
CA ILE A 341 21.47 -8.68 15.02
C ILE A 341 20.38 -7.93 14.25
N ILE A 342 19.55 -7.19 14.99
CA ILE A 342 18.49 -6.32 14.47
C ILE A 342 18.75 -4.92 15.01
N VAL A 343 18.77 -3.93 14.12
CA VAL A 343 18.98 -2.51 14.43
C VAL A 343 17.71 -1.76 14.06
N LEU A 344 17.01 -1.19 15.04
CA LEU A 344 15.70 -0.58 14.85
C LEU A 344 15.72 0.93 15.08
N ASN A 345 15.01 1.63 14.20
CA ASN A 345 14.66 3.04 14.33
C ASN A 345 13.23 3.24 14.86
N ILE A 346 12.41 2.19 14.91
CA ILE A 346 11.04 2.21 15.44
C ILE A 346 10.83 1.12 16.49
N GLY A 347 9.89 1.31 17.41
CA GLY A 347 9.57 0.33 18.46
C GLY A 347 8.82 -0.93 18.02
N SER A 348 8.83 -1.27 16.73
CA SER A 348 8.18 -2.48 16.22
C SER A 348 9.00 -3.18 15.14
N TRP A 349 8.88 -4.51 15.10
CA TRP A 349 9.62 -5.41 14.24
C TRP A 349 8.72 -6.50 13.67
N GLY A 350 9.14 -7.19 12.61
CA GLY A 350 8.54 -8.49 12.22
C GLY A 350 7.03 -8.48 11.98
N GLY A 351 6.50 -7.43 11.34
CA GLY A 351 5.06 -7.33 11.06
C GLY A 351 4.21 -6.75 12.21
N GLY A 352 4.82 -5.92 13.04
CA GLY A 352 4.18 -5.13 14.12
C GLY A 352 4.37 -5.70 15.52
N CYS A 353 5.28 -6.65 15.69
CA CYS A 353 5.69 -7.17 17.00
C CYS A 353 6.45 -6.09 17.78
N ARG A 354 6.04 -5.83 19.02
CA ARG A 354 6.76 -4.94 19.93
C ARG A 354 7.76 -5.77 20.73
N LEU A 355 9.01 -5.33 20.76
CA LEU A 355 10.15 -6.13 21.23
C LEU A 355 10.07 -6.53 22.71
N TRP A 356 9.51 -5.65 23.54
CA TRP A 356 9.58 -5.75 25.01
C TRP A 356 8.26 -6.18 25.66
N GLU A 357 7.30 -6.67 24.88
CA GLU A 357 5.98 -7.12 25.39
C GLU A 357 5.87 -8.65 25.57
N GLY A 358 7.00 -9.36 25.57
CA GLY A 358 7.06 -10.81 25.76
C GLY A 358 7.17 -11.22 27.24
N MET A 359 7.42 -12.50 27.47
CA MET A 359 7.65 -13.08 28.79
C MET A 359 9.03 -12.67 29.33
N GLY A 360 9.10 -11.54 30.06
CA GLY A 360 10.27 -11.12 30.82
C GLY A 360 9.92 -10.06 31.86
N ASP A 361 10.66 -10.04 32.96
CA ASP A 361 10.36 -9.22 34.15
C ASP A 361 10.93 -7.78 34.07
N GLU A 362 11.74 -7.47 33.05
CA GLU A 362 12.42 -6.17 32.94
C GLU A 362 11.61 -5.18 32.09
N THR A 363 11.17 -4.09 32.71
CA THR A 363 10.61 -2.93 32.04
C THR A 363 11.73 -2.13 31.39
N TYR A 364 11.77 -2.12 30.05
CA TYR A 364 12.70 -1.27 29.30
C TYR A 364 12.00 0.02 28.83
N PRO A 365 12.74 1.13 28.64
CA PRO A 365 12.20 2.31 28.00
C PRO A 365 11.59 1.95 26.64
N LEU A 366 10.42 2.53 26.33
CA LEU A 366 9.81 2.37 25.03
C LEU A 366 10.75 2.93 23.95
N ALA A 367 11.07 2.10 22.97
CA ALA A 367 11.84 2.51 21.80
C ALA A 367 11.12 3.66 21.07
N ARG A 368 11.77 4.81 21.00
CA ARG A 368 11.26 6.00 20.33
C ARG A 368 11.90 6.12 18.95
N HIS A 369 11.19 6.78 18.05
CA HIS A 369 11.67 7.02 16.67
C HIS A 369 12.00 8.49 16.42
N ASP A 370 11.87 9.33 17.46
CA ASP A 370 12.06 10.78 17.45
C ASP A 370 13.21 11.25 18.36
N ASP A 371 13.90 10.33 19.04
CA ASP A 371 15.01 10.61 19.97
C ASP A 371 16.39 10.60 19.29
N GLY A 372 16.47 10.15 18.04
CA GLY A 372 17.71 10.05 17.28
C GLY A 372 18.60 8.87 17.68
N LEU A 373 18.07 7.89 18.41
CA LEU A 373 18.76 6.67 18.82
C LEU A 373 18.29 5.45 18.01
N LEU A 374 19.15 4.44 17.92
CA LEU A 374 18.86 3.15 17.33
C LEU A 374 18.88 2.07 18.41
N GLU A 375 17.84 1.24 18.46
CA GLU A 375 17.81 0.04 19.29
C GLU A 375 18.62 -1.07 18.63
N VAL A 376 19.50 -1.73 19.38
CA VAL A 376 20.29 -2.86 18.88
C VAL A 376 19.98 -4.09 19.73
N VAL A 377 19.45 -5.13 19.07
CA VAL A 377 19.04 -6.37 19.72
C VAL A 377 19.58 -7.59 18.99
N GLY A 378 19.81 -8.66 19.75
CA GLY A 378 20.31 -9.95 19.29
C GLY A 378 19.23 -11.03 19.31
N VAL A 379 19.35 -11.99 18.40
CA VAL A 379 18.50 -13.19 18.35
C VAL A 379 19.35 -14.46 18.24
N TYR A 380 18.92 -15.53 18.91
CA TYR A 380 19.62 -16.82 18.95
C TYR A 380 19.25 -17.78 17.79
N GLY A 381 18.35 -17.39 16.89
CA GLY A 381 17.95 -18.24 15.77
C GLY A 381 16.53 -17.97 15.28
N SER A 382 16.12 -18.65 14.21
CA SER A 382 14.78 -18.52 13.62
C SER A 382 13.65 -18.91 14.59
N PHE A 383 13.89 -19.92 15.44
CA PHE A 383 12.93 -20.33 16.47
C PHE A 383 12.74 -19.24 17.53
N HIS A 384 13.83 -18.60 17.97
CA HIS A 384 13.77 -17.50 18.91
C HIS A 384 12.99 -16.31 18.32
N CYS A 385 13.24 -15.98 17.05
CA CYS A 385 12.46 -14.98 16.31
C CYS A 385 10.95 -15.30 16.32
N ALA A 386 10.58 -16.57 16.11
CA ALA A 386 9.18 -17.00 16.15
C ALA A 386 8.57 -16.85 17.56
N GLN A 387 9.31 -17.24 18.61
CA GLN A 387 8.88 -17.08 20.00
C GLN A 387 8.64 -15.62 20.38
N ILE A 388 9.52 -14.70 19.95
CA ILE A 388 9.35 -13.26 20.15
C ILE A 388 8.06 -12.76 19.48
N GLN A 389 7.79 -13.16 18.22
CA GLN A 389 6.57 -12.77 17.51
C GLN A 389 5.27 -13.21 18.21
N VAL A 390 5.30 -14.32 18.93
CA VAL A 390 4.17 -14.84 19.71
C VAL A 390 4.24 -14.48 21.20
N LYS A 391 5.11 -13.53 21.58
CA LYS A 391 5.28 -13.02 22.96
C LYS A 391 5.73 -14.07 23.99
N LEU A 392 6.35 -15.16 23.54
CA LEU A 392 6.89 -16.22 24.42
C LEU A 392 8.35 -16.02 24.81
N ALA A 393 9.03 -15.02 24.23
CA ALA A 393 10.40 -14.65 24.55
C ALA A 393 10.65 -13.17 24.26
N ASN A 394 11.70 -12.61 24.86
CA ASN A 394 12.23 -11.28 24.54
C ASN A 394 13.54 -11.42 23.76
N PRO A 395 13.87 -10.48 22.85
CA PRO A 395 15.18 -10.46 22.22
C PRO A 395 16.28 -10.14 23.23
N PHE A 396 17.52 -10.50 22.91
CA PHE A 396 18.67 -10.14 23.74
C PHE A 396 18.99 -8.65 23.54
N ARG A 397 18.87 -7.82 24.57
CA ARG A 397 19.18 -6.39 24.47
C ARG A 397 20.69 -6.19 24.40
N ILE A 398 21.18 -5.61 23.30
CA ILE A 398 22.60 -5.29 23.14
C ILE A 398 22.87 -3.85 23.59
N GLY A 399 22.03 -2.90 23.18
CA GLY A 399 22.16 -1.50 23.61
C GLY A 399 21.38 -0.53 22.75
N GLN A 400 21.64 0.76 22.96
CA GLN A 400 21.16 1.89 22.16
C GLN A 400 22.37 2.70 21.69
N ALA A 401 22.31 3.27 20.48
CA ALA A 401 23.41 4.07 19.94
C ALA A 401 22.93 5.08 18.88
N HIS A 402 23.67 6.17 18.69
CA HIS A 402 23.49 7.07 17.54
C HIS A 402 24.10 6.50 16.25
N THR A 403 25.19 5.74 16.39
CA THR A 403 25.93 5.11 15.30
C THR A 403 26.14 3.63 15.60
N VAL A 404 25.73 2.77 14.67
CA VAL A 404 25.95 1.33 14.73
C VAL A 404 26.87 0.90 13.60
N ARG A 405 27.98 0.24 13.93
CA ARG A 405 28.95 -0.27 12.93
C ARG A 405 29.08 -1.79 13.05
N LEU A 406 28.82 -2.50 11.95
CA LEU A 406 28.99 -3.95 11.85
C LEU A 406 30.11 -4.28 10.86
N ILE A 407 31.08 -5.07 11.26
CA ILE A 407 32.21 -5.50 10.43
C ILE A 407 32.09 -7.00 10.17
N LEU A 408 31.67 -7.35 8.95
CA LEU A 408 31.52 -8.73 8.50
C LEU A 408 32.84 -9.21 7.88
N LYS A 409 33.47 -10.24 8.46
CA LYS A 409 34.85 -10.62 8.14
C LYS A 409 35.02 -11.54 6.93
N CYS A 410 34.27 -12.66 6.86
CA CYS A 410 34.59 -13.74 5.90
C CYS A 410 33.37 -14.38 5.23
N SER A 411 32.22 -14.49 5.91
CA SER A 411 31.08 -15.27 5.41
C SER A 411 30.08 -14.42 4.63
N MET A 412 29.43 -15.03 3.64
CA MET A 412 28.19 -14.48 3.09
C MET A 412 27.11 -14.56 4.17
N MET A 413 26.43 -13.46 4.47
CA MET A 413 25.34 -13.39 5.44
C MET A 413 24.08 -12.80 4.79
N PRO A 414 22.89 -13.32 5.09
CA PRO A 414 21.65 -12.67 4.71
C PRO A 414 21.49 -11.36 5.46
N MET A 415 21.15 -10.30 4.74
CA MET A 415 20.85 -8.98 5.29
C MET A 415 19.55 -8.45 4.69
N GLN A 416 18.87 -7.57 5.42
CA GLN A 416 17.73 -6.83 4.89
C GLN A 416 17.67 -5.42 5.48
N VAL A 417 17.01 -4.52 4.75
CA VAL A 417 16.62 -3.19 5.23
C VAL A 417 15.18 -2.95 4.83
N ASP A 418 14.33 -2.58 5.80
CA ASP A 418 12.89 -2.32 5.60
C ASP A 418 12.15 -3.41 4.79
N GLY A 419 12.57 -4.67 4.91
CA GLY A 419 11.99 -5.83 4.23
C GLY A 419 12.54 -6.13 2.84
N GLU A 420 13.57 -5.41 2.37
CA GLU A 420 14.27 -5.67 1.10
C GLU A 420 15.56 -6.48 1.37
N PRO A 421 15.57 -7.80 1.08
CA PRO A 421 16.66 -8.69 1.49
C PRO A 421 17.73 -8.89 0.39
N TRP A 422 18.95 -9.22 0.80
CA TRP A 422 20.03 -9.64 -0.09
C TRP A 422 21.05 -10.54 0.65
N ALA A 423 21.91 -11.22 -0.12
CA ALA A 423 23.08 -11.90 0.42
C ALA A 423 24.30 -10.97 0.37
N GLN A 424 24.97 -10.76 1.50
CA GLN A 424 26.08 -9.83 1.66
C GLN A 424 27.39 -10.56 1.99
N GLY A 425 28.45 -10.33 1.21
CA GLY A 425 29.80 -10.80 1.54
C GLY A 425 30.52 -9.84 2.49
N PRO A 426 31.81 -10.10 2.81
CA PRO A 426 32.59 -9.27 3.72
C PRO A 426 32.47 -7.77 3.43
N CYS A 427 32.14 -7.00 4.46
CA CYS A 427 31.90 -5.57 4.36
C CYS A 427 31.85 -4.90 5.75
N THR A 428 31.99 -3.58 5.76
CA THR A 428 31.60 -2.75 6.90
C THR A 428 30.25 -2.11 6.59
N VAL A 429 29.29 -2.32 7.48
CA VAL A 429 27.99 -1.63 7.48
C VAL A 429 28.05 -0.55 8.54
N THR A 430 27.63 0.67 8.20
CA THR A 430 27.56 1.79 9.12
C THR A 430 26.17 2.40 9.02
N ILE A 431 25.46 2.43 10.14
CA ILE A 431 24.10 2.91 10.25
C ILE A 431 24.14 4.16 11.14
N THR A 432 23.68 5.27 10.60
CA THR A 432 23.69 6.59 11.24
C THR A 432 22.43 7.34 10.89
N HIS A 433 22.05 8.28 11.75
CA HIS A 433 20.97 9.21 11.44
C HIS A 433 21.30 10.03 10.19
N LYS A 434 20.37 10.08 9.24
CA LYS A 434 20.51 10.82 7.98
C LYS A 434 19.71 12.12 7.99
N THR A 435 18.39 12.01 8.15
CA THR A 435 17.42 13.12 8.14
C THR A 435 16.13 12.68 8.81
N HIS A 436 15.30 13.62 9.26
CA HIS A 436 13.94 13.37 9.73
C HIS A 436 12.88 13.78 8.69
N ALA A 437 11.68 13.22 8.82
CA ALA A 437 10.51 13.64 8.06
C ALA A 437 9.31 13.79 9.02
N LEU A 438 8.46 14.79 8.77
CA LEU A 438 7.19 14.93 9.48
C LEU A 438 6.22 13.88 8.96
N MET A 439 5.76 12.99 9.84
CA MET A 439 4.87 11.88 9.53
C MET A 439 3.53 12.09 10.22
N LEU A 440 2.43 11.78 9.51
CA LEU A 440 1.12 11.65 10.15
C LEU A 440 1.15 10.41 11.05
N TYR A 441 0.85 10.59 12.33
CA TYR A 441 0.69 9.50 13.28
C TYR A 441 -0.75 9.47 13.80
N PHE A 442 -1.21 8.28 14.18
CA PHE A 442 -2.50 8.13 14.84
C PHE A 442 -2.29 8.29 16.34
N SER A 443 -2.98 9.24 16.97
CA SER A 443 -2.87 9.54 18.39
C SER A 443 -3.83 8.73 19.28
N GLY A 444 -4.60 7.80 18.72
CA GLY A 444 -5.57 7.00 19.47
C GLY A 444 -4.98 5.68 19.99
N GLU A 445 -5.26 5.39 21.26
CA GLU A 445 -4.74 4.27 22.08
C GLU A 445 -3.26 4.40 22.49
N GLN A 446 -2.94 5.50 23.18
CA GLN A 446 -2.10 5.38 24.36
C GLN A 446 -2.94 4.66 25.43
N THR A 447 -2.59 3.43 25.78
CA THR A 447 -2.99 2.87 27.07
C THR A 447 -2.37 3.71 28.18
N ASP A 448 -3.04 3.82 29.33
CA ASP A 448 -2.84 4.78 30.44
C ASP A 448 -1.42 4.92 31.06
N ASP A 449 -0.37 4.35 30.47
CA ASP A 449 0.99 4.32 31.03
C ASP A 449 1.92 5.45 30.55
N ASP A 450 1.51 6.28 29.58
CA ASP A 450 2.36 7.35 29.02
C ASP A 450 2.24 8.72 29.72
N ILE A 451 1.41 8.84 30.78
CA ILE A 451 1.26 10.08 31.56
C ILE A 451 2.20 10.05 32.77
N SER A 452 3.51 10.23 32.55
CA SER A 452 4.41 10.61 33.65
C SER A 452 5.66 11.42 33.28
N SER A 453 5.72 12.03 32.08
CA SER A 453 6.91 12.83 31.70
C SER A 453 6.64 14.22 31.12
N THR A 454 5.44 14.77 31.28
CA THR A 454 5.13 16.16 30.88
C THR A 454 4.54 16.99 32.02
N SER A 455 5.17 16.92 33.19
CA SER A 455 5.08 17.97 34.20
C SER A 455 6.49 18.19 34.74
N ASP A 456 7.19 19.18 34.19
CA ASP A 456 8.21 20.00 34.87
C ASP A 456 9.02 20.76 33.81
N GLN A 457 8.45 21.89 33.34
CA GLN A 457 9.18 23.09 32.89
C GLN A 457 8.18 24.05 32.22
N GLU A 458 7.45 24.82 33.03
CA GLU A 458 7.01 26.17 32.69
C GLU A 458 6.39 26.79 33.95
N ASP A 459 7.26 27.22 34.87
CA ASP A 459 6.93 28.29 35.80
C ASP A 459 8.25 28.90 36.31
N ILE A 460 8.24 30.21 36.56
CA ILE A 460 9.33 31.10 37.01
C ILE A 460 9.99 31.92 35.86
N LYS A 461 9.32 33.01 35.46
CA LYS A 461 9.79 34.40 35.72
C LYS A 461 8.85 35.44 35.09
N GLU A 462 7.87 35.88 35.87
CA GLU A 462 7.47 37.28 35.88
C GLU A 462 7.60 37.78 37.33
N THR A 463 8.59 38.62 37.57
CA THR A 463 8.62 39.56 38.69
C THR A 463 9.64 40.63 38.34
N GLU A 464 9.14 41.87 38.43
CA GLU A 464 9.73 43.20 38.13
C GLU A 464 9.61 43.71 36.70
#